data_AF-A0A080Z5F3-F1
#
_entry.id   AF-A0A080Z5F3-F1
#
_cell.length_a   1.000
_cell.length_b   1.000
_cell.length_c   1.000
_cell.angle_alpha   90.00
_cell.angle_beta   90.00
_cell.angle_gamma   90.00
#
_symmetry.space_group_name_H-M   'P 1'
#
loop_
_entity.id
_entity.type
_entity.pdbx_description
1 polymer ?
#
loop_
_entity_poly.entity_id
_entity_poly.type
_entity_poly.pdbx_seq_one_letter_code
_entity_poly.pdbx_strand_id
1 'polypeptide(L)'
;MSEMKDRFTSVKMSTAFYSLGPQYCAFSKDASLSCKELNTATIPNQASVLLLSGKLDPQTPNKYAEYLLNALRGEKKELIAFEYATHGTVMTTPMVADNPWSETCGMKVLASYVRVGGDLERLDKSCVAEMPAFNLTTPDYYLYSYFGTDDAYDGV
;
A
#
# COMPACT_ATOMS: atom_id res chain seq x y z
N MET A 1 -34.05 -13.23 -2.62
CA MET A 1 -33.66 -11.94 -1.98
C MET A 1 -33.06 -12.16 -0.58
N SER A 2 -33.48 -13.17 0.19
CA SER A 2 -32.82 -13.52 1.48
C SER A 2 -31.39 -14.04 1.28
N GLU A 3 -31.18 -14.95 0.33
CA GLU A 3 -29.85 -15.56 0.08
C GLU A 3 -28.77 -14.53 -0.30
N MET A 4 -29.11 -13.54 -1.13
CA MET A 4 -28.18 -12.47 -1.51
C MET A 4 -27.89 -11.52 -0.34
N LYS A 5 -28.88 -11.30 0.53
CA LYS A 5 -28.73 -10.50 1.75
C LYS A 5 -27.86 -11.23 2.78
N ASP A 6 -28.06 -12.53 2.95
CA ASP A 6 -27.24 -13.39 3.80
C ASP A 6 -25.81 -13.46 3.29
N ARG A 7 -25.60 -13.53 1.97
CA ARG A 7 -24.25 -13.47 1.39
C ARG A 7 -23.58 -12.12 1.65
N PHE A 8 -24.30 -11.01 1.50
CA PHE A 8 -23.76 -9.67 1.72
C PHE A 8 -23.47 -9.37 3.20
N THR A 9 -24.26 -9.90 4.13
CA THR A 9 -24.03 -9.76 5.59
C THR A 9 -23.04 -10.78 6.14
N SER A 10 -22.86 -11.93 5.46
CA SER A 10 -21.84 -12.94 5.80
C SER A 10 -20.42 -12.52 5.41
N VAL A 11 -20.27 -11.58 4.48
CA VAL A 11 -18.97 -11.01 4.11
C VAL A 11 -18.74 -9.69 4.82
N LYS A 12 -17.61 -9.58 5.52
CA LYS A 12 -17.20 -8.35 6.20
C LYS A 12 -16.65 -7.38 5.15
N MET A 13 -17.48 -6.48 4.67
CA MET A 13 -17.04 -5.25 4.01
C MET A 13 -17.35 -4.07 4.94
N SER A 14 -16.31 -3.43 5.48
CA SER A 14 -16.41 -2.05 5.97
C SER A 14 -15.30 -1.22 5.36
N THR A 15 -15.66 -0.02 4.92
CA THR A 15 -14.70 1.06 4.77
C THR A 15 -14.20 1.43 6.16
N ALA A 16 -12.88 1.34 6.35
CA ALA A 16 -12.11 1.77 7.51
C ALA A 16 -12.55 1.20 8.88
N PHE A 17 -12.15 -0.05 9.20
CA PHE A 17 -11.62 -0.44 10.53
C PHE A 17 -11.18 -1.92 10.61
N TYR A 18 -11.55 -2.78 9.65
CA TYR A 18 -11.07 -4.17 9.61
C TYR A 18 -9.56 -4.29 9.28
N SER A 19 -8.96 -3.29 8.65
CA SER A 19 -7.50 -3.22 8.46
C SER A 19 -6.74 -3.07 9.79
N LEU A 20 -7.39 -2.48 10.80
CA LEU A 20 -6.82 -2.35 12.14
C LEU A 20 -6.92 -3.64 12.93
N GLY A 21 -7.71 -4.65 12.55
CA GLY A 21 -7.77 -5.92 13.31
C GLY A 21 -6.41 -6.61 13.39
N PRO A 22 -5.81 -7.00 12.25
CA PRO A 22 -4.45 -7.57 12.24
C PRO A 22 -3.41 -6.63 12.85
N GLN A 23 -3.48 -5.32 12.57
CA GLN A 23 -2.53 -4.33 13.11
C GLN A 23 -2.69 -4.21 14.64
N TYR A 24 -3.89 -3.90 15.14
CA TYR A 24 -4.24 -3.91 16.57
C TYR A 24 -3.71 -5.15 17.27
N CYS A 25 -4.04 -6.35 16.76
CA CYS A 25 -3.58 -7.61 17.34
C CYS A 25 -2.05 -7.78 17.33
N ALA A 26 -1.37 -7.27 16.30
CA ALA A 26 0.09 -7.26 16.22
C ALA A 26 0.74 -6.26 17.19
N PHE A 27 0.15 -5.07 17.43
CA PHE A 27 0.74 -4.03 18.29
C PHE A 27 0.37 -4.15 19.76
N SER A 28 -0.88 -4.50 20.07
CA SER A 28 -1.38 -4.55 21.45
C SER A 28 -0.96 -5.83 22.17
N LYS A 29 -0.53 -6.86 21.43
CA LYS A 29 -0.32 -8.23 21.93
C LYS A 29 -1.55 -8.79 22.66
N ASP A 30 -2.73 -8.32 22.30
CA ASP A 30 -4.00 -8.75 22.86
C ASP A 30 -4.19 -10.27 22.65
N ALA A 31 -4.47 -10.98 23.76
CA ALA A 31 -4.56 -12.44 23.79
C ALA A 31 -5.96 -12.99 23.45
N SER A 32 -6.88 -12.12 23.03
CA SER A 32 -8.23 -12.49 22.61
C SER A 32 -8.22 -13.54 21.49
N LEU A 33 -9.28 -14.35 21.45
CA LEU A 33 -9.46 -15.41 20.45
C LEU A 33 -9.42 -14.83 19.02
N SER A 34 -10.05 -13.68 18.80
CA SER A 34 -10.01 -12.96 17.52
C SER A 34 -8.58 -12.62 17.07
N CYS A 35 -7.73 -12.15 17.98
CA CYS A 35 -6.34 -11.84 17.69
C CYS A 35 -5.47 -13.09 17.49
N LYS A 36 -5.77 -14.19 18.17
CA LYS A 36 -5.12 -15.49 17.93
C LYS A 36 -5.45 -16.04 16.53
N GLU A 37 -6.68 -15.90 16.07
CA GLU A 37 -7.07 -16.29 14.71
C GLU A 37 -6.38 -15.40 13.66
N LEU A 38 -6.31 -14.09 13.89
CA LEU A 38 -5.65 -13.13 12.99
C LEU A 38 -4.12 -13.28 12.94
N ASN A 39 -3.45 -13.67 14.03
CA ASN A 39 -1.98 -13.82 14.12
C ASN A 39 -1.39 -15.02 13.38
N THR A 40 -2.18 -15.74 12.57
CA THR A 40 -1.77 -17.04 12.00
C THR A 40 -2.19 -17.26 10.54
N ALA A 41 -2.42 -16.18 9.79
CA ALA A 41 -2.74 -16.28 8.37
C ALA A 41 -1.59 -16.99 7.62
N THR A 42 -1.87 -18.23 7.20
CA THR A 42 -0.93 -19.07 6.46
C THR A 42 -1.23 -18.92 4.98
N ILE A 43 -0.21 -18.60 4.20
CA ILE A 43 -0.31 -18.50 2.75
C ILE A 43 -0.47 -19.93 2.20
N PRO A 44 -1.59 -20.26 1.52
CA PRO A 44 -1.74 -21.56 0.90
C PRO A 44 -0.63 -21.84 -0.12
N ASN A 45 -0.22 -23.09 -0.28
CA ASN A 45 0.91 -23.46 -1.17
C ASN A 45 0.70 -23.01 -2.63
N GLN A 46 -0.55 -22.95 -3.09
CA GLN A 46 -0.94 -22.49 -4.43
C GLN A 46 -1.11 -20.96 -4.56
N ALA A 47 -0.90 -20.20 -3.48
CA ALA A 47 -1.08 -18.76 -3.45
C ALA A 47 0.23 -18.04 -3.13
N SER A 48 0.26 -16.75 -3.44
CA SER A 48 1.31 -15.81 -3.09
C SER A 48 0.69 -14.51 -2.62
N VAL A 49 1.50 -13.68 -1.97
CA VAL A 49 1.08 -12.37 -1.44
C VAL A 49 2.01 -11.28 -1.94
N LEU A 50 1.45 -10.28 -2.61
CA LEU A 50 2.15 -9.05 -2.94
C LEU A 50 1.65 -7.92 -2.04
N LEU A 51 2.55 -7.28 -1.30
CA LEU A 51 2.28 -6.06 -0.55
C LEU A 51 2.95 -4.88 -1.27
N LEU A 52 2.21 -3.78 -1.39
CA LEU A 52 2.71 -2.52 -1.92
C LEU A 52 2.56 -1.46 -0.84
N SER A 53 3.62 -0.72 -0.54
CA SER A 53 3.59 0.32 0.49
C SER A 53 4.42 1.54 0.09
N GLY A 54 3.99 2.72 0.54
CA GLY A 54 4.71 3.97 0.35
C GLY A 54 5.39 4.39 1.66
N LYS A 55 6.68 4.74 1.62
CA LYS A 55 7.39 5.18 2.83
C LYS A 55 6.98 6.57 3.30
N LEU A 56 6.35 7.38 2.42
CA LEU A 56 5.75 8.67 2.75
C LEU A 56 4.23 8.58 2.95
N ASP A 57 3.70 7.41 3.31
CA ASP A 57 2.28 7.23 3.63
C ASP A 57 1.99 7.55 5.12
N PRO A 58 1.35 8.69 5.44
CA PRO A 58 1.00 9.02 6.82
C PRO A 58 -0.23 8.25 7.33
N GLN A 59 -1.07 7.71 6.45
CA GLN A 59 -2.31 7.01 6.80
C GLN A 59 -2.06 5.54 7.13
N THR A 60 -1.22 4.88 6.32
CA THR A 60 -0.76 3.50 6.55
C THR A 60 0.77 3.40 6.47
N PRO A 61 1.51 3.85 7.50
CA PRO A 61 2.97 3.91 7.47
C PRO A 61 3.65 2.58 7.13
N ASN A 62 4.74 2.61 6.38
CA ASN A 62 5.42 1.42 5.85
C ASN A 62 5.79 0.35 6.91
N LYS A 63 6.13 0.75 8.15
CA LYS A 63 6.38 -0.19 9.26
C LYS A 63 5.25 -1.21 9.46
N TYR A 64 4.00 -0.79 9.22
CA TYR A 64 2.82 -1.65 9.35
C TYR A 64 2.76 -2.71 8.23
N ALA A 65 3.23 -2.39 7.02
CA ALA A 65 3.34 -3.35 5.93
C ALA A 65 4.45 -4.38 6.21
N GLU A 66 5.57 -3.95 6.78
CA GLU A 66 6.65 -4.85 7.23
C GLU A 66 6.17 -5.83 8.31
N TYR A 67 5.43 -5.34 9.31
CA TYR A 67 4.86 -6.24 10.34
C TYR A 67 3.85 -7.22 9.75
N LEU A 68 2.98 -6.77 8.82
CA LEU A 68 2.06 -7.66 8.13
C LEU A 68 2.82 -8.73 7.35
N LEU A 69 3.85 -8.34 6.59
CA LEU A 69 4.70 -9.29 5.87
C LEU A 69 5.31 -10.32 6.82
N ASN A 70 5.85 -9.89 7.97
CA ASN A 70 6.47 -10.77 8.96
C ASN A 70 5.47 -11.71 9.65
N ALA A 71 4.24 -11.25 9.89
CA ALA A 71 3.19 -12.04 10.54
C ALA A 71 2.63 -13.16 9.64
N LEU A 72 2.64 -12.98 8.32
CA LEU A 72 2.17 -14.00 7.37
C LEU A 72 3.07 -15.25 7.40
N ARG A 73 2.47 -16.44 7.56
CA ARG A 73 3.21 -17.71 7.54
C ARG A 73 3.33 -18.23 6.11
N GLY A 74 4.55 -18.40 5.63
CA GLY A 74 4.86 -18.85 4.27
C GLY A 74 5.90 -17.95 3.61
N GLU A 75 6.58 -18.47 2.59
CA GLU A 75 7.70 -17.80 1.92
C GLU A 75 7.28 -17.05 0.65
N LYS A 76 6.14 -17.42 0.05
CA LYS A 76 5.60 -16.80 -1.18
C LYS A 76 4.96 -15.44 -0.90
N LYS A 77 5.77 -14.50 -0.40
CA LYS A 77 5.34 -13.14 -0.07
C LYS A 77 6.45 -12.15 -0.42
N GLU A 78 6.07 -11.01 -0.96
CA GLU A 78 6.99 -9.93 -1.27
C GLU A 78 6.37 -8.57 -0.93
N LEU A 79 7.20 -7.66 -0.42
CA LEU A 79 6.84 -6.27 -0.16
C LEU A 79 7.66 -5.38 -1.09
N ILE A 80 6.97 -4.58 -1.90
CA ILE A 80 7.57 -3.47 -2.63
C ILE A 80 7.27 -2.18 -1.87
N ALA A 81 8.29 -1.63 -1.24
CA ALA A 81 8.25 -0.37 -0.52
C ALA A 81 8.78 0.76 -1.42
N PHE A 82 7.88 1.62 -1.90
CA PHE A 82 8.22 2.77 -2.72
C PHE A 82 8.75 3.91 -1.84
N GLU A 83 9.92 4.45 -2.18
CA GLU A 83 10.63 5.42 -1.34
C GLU A 83 9.83 6.71 -1.12
N TYR A 84 9.16 7.20 -2.17
CA TYR A 84 8.51 8.51 -2.17
C TYR A 84 7.01 8.47 -2.47
N ALA A 85 6.38 7.29 -2.38
CA ALA A 85 4.95 7.16 -2.61
C ALA A 85 4.15 7.47 -1.33
N THR A 86 2.95 8.02 -1.52
CA THR A 86 1.97 8.29 -0.46
C THR A 86 0.94 7.16 -0.38
N HIS A 87 -0.19 7.41 0.30
CA HIS A 87 -1.26 6.43 0.42
C HIS A 87 -1.79 5.95 -0.93
N GLY A 88 -2.15 4.67 -1.05
CA GLY A 88 -2.70 4.10 -2.27
C GLY A 88 -1.68 4.01 -3.41
N THR A 89 -0.55 3.33 -3.17
CA THR A 89 0.60 3.24 -4.09
C THR A 89 0.30 2.75 -5.50
N VAL A 90 -0.80 2.02 -5.71
CA VAL A 90 -1.28 1.66 -7.06
C VAL A 90 -1.57 2.91 -7.90
N MET A 91 -1.98 4.03 -7.28
CA MET A 91 -2.28 5.29 -7.94
C MET A 91 -1.24 6.38 -7.70
N THR A 92 -0.49 6.32 -6.59
CA THR A 92 0.41 7.41 -6.15
C THR A 92 1.89 7.14 -6.45
N THR A 93 2.16 6.42 -7.53
CA THR A 93 3.52 6.09 -8.02
C THR A 93 3.71 6.51 -9.48
N PRO A 94 3.51 7.79 -9.84
CA PRO A 94 3.57 8.25 -11.22
C PRO A 94 4.93 7.97 -11.86
N MET A 95 4.93 7.59 -13.14
CA MET A 95 6.16 7.36 -13.91
C MET A 95 6.69 8.64 -14.57
N VAL A 96 5.90 9.71 -14.63
CA VAL A 96 6.29 11.00 -15.20
C VAL A 96 6.10 12.08 -14.15
N ALA A 97 7.17 12.83 -13.87
CA ALA A 97 7.14 13.96 -12.95
C ALA A 97 6.07 14.98 -13.35
N ASP A 98 5.39 15.56 -12.35
CA ASP A 98 4.36 16.59 -12.52
C ASP A 98 3.16 16.20 -13.42
N ASN A 99 3.02 14.91 -13.75
CA ASN A 99 1.89 14.38 -14.50
C ASN A 99 1.13 13.33 -13.69
N PRO A 100 0.06 13.74 -12.97
CA PRO A 100 -0.76 12.83 -12.16
C PRO A 100 -1.57 11.83 -12.99
N TRP A 101 -1.66 12.02 -14.31
CA TRP A 101 -2.36 11.13 -15.24
C TRP A 101 -1.43 10.13 -15.93
N SER A 102 -0.12 10.20 -15.64
CA SER A 102 0.82 9.21 -16.13
C SER A 102 0.49 7.83 -15.59
N GLU A 103 0.93 6.80 -16.31
CA GLU A 103 0.91 5.45 -15.78
C GLU A 103 1.70 5.37 -14.47
N THR A 104 1.30 4.45 -13.61
CA THR A 104 1.89 4.30 -12.27
C THR A 104 2.69 3.02 -12.17
N CYS A 105 3.84 3.07 -11.50
CA CYS A 105 4.65 1.87 -11.28
C CYS A 105 3.90 0.81 -10.45
N GLY A 106 3.14 1.24 -9.44
CA GLY A 106 2.30 0.36 -8.64
C GLY A 106 1.28 -0.43 -9.47
N MET A 107 0.66 0.21 -10.48
CA MET A 107 -0.23 -0.48 -11.41
C MET A 107 0.54 -1.41 -12.35
N LYS A 108 1.71 -1.02 -12.85
CA LYS A 108 2.57 -1.89 -13.68
C LYS A 108 2.96 -3.17 -12.95
N VAL A 109 3.42 -3.04 -11.70
CA VAL A 109 3.78 -4.16 -10.82
C VAL A 109 2.56 -5.05 -10.57
N LEU A 110 1.40 -4.48 -10.22
CA LEU A 110 0.17 -5.25 -10.02
C LEU A 110 -0.25 -6.00 -11.29
N ALA A 111 -0.20 -5.34 -12.44
CA ALA A 111 -0.50 -5.96 -13.72
C ALA A 111 0.47 -7.10 -14.05
N SER A 112 1.78 -6.92 -13.76
CA SER A 112 2.77 -8.00 -13.90
C SER A 112 2.42 -9.17 -13.00
N TYR A 113 2.14 -8.94 -11.71
CA TYR A 113 1.77 -9.97 -10.75
C TYR A 113 0.60 -10.83 -11.24
N VAL A 114 -0.45 -10.19 -11.77
CA VAL A 114 -1.61 -10.90 -12.34
C VAL A 114 -1.22 -11.69 -13.60
N ARG A 115 -0.44 -11.09 -14.51
CA ARG A 115 -0.03 -11.73 -15.78
C ARG A 115 0.84 -12.96 -15.57
N VAL A 116 1.68 -12.97 -14.55
CA VAL A 116 2.56 -14.10 -14.22
C VAL A 116 1.91 -15.08 -13.24
N GLY A 117 0.62 -14.95 -12.96
CA GLY A 117 -0.12 -15.88 -12.10
C GLY A 117 0.30 -15.84 -10.64
N GLY A 118 0.78 -14.69 -10.17
CA GLY A 118 1.29 -14.51 -8.82
C GLY A 118 2.69 -15.09 -8.58
N ASP A 119 3.41 -15.49 -9.62
CA ASP A 119 4.80 -15.92 -9.51
C ASP A 119 5.73 -14.72 -9.20
N LEU A 120 6.15 -14.62 -7.94
CA LEU A 120 6.95 -13.51 -7.44
C LEU A 120 8.36 -13.46 -8.06
N GLU A 121 8.92 -14.59 -8.47
CA GLU A 121 10.23 -14.63 -9.12
C GLU A 121 10.19 -14.03 -10.54
N ARG A 122 9.00 -14.00 -11.14
CA ARG A 122 8.74 -13.47 -12.48
C ARG A 122 8.11 -12.07 -12.45
N LEU A 123 8.01 -11.46 -11.28
CA LEU A 123 7.43 -10.13 -11.11
C LEU A 123 8.31 -9.07 -11.77
N ASP A 124 7.78 -8.36 -12.76
CA ASP A 124 8.44 -7.18 -13.32
C ASP A 124 8.27 -5.99 -12.36
N LYS A 125 9.40 -5.56 -11.81
CA LYS A 125 9.55 -4.42 -10.90
C LYS A 125 10.60 -3.41 -11.40
N SER A 126 10.97 -3.49 -12.67
CA SER A 126 11.93 -2.58 -13.31
C SER A 126 11.56 -1.11 -13.13
N CYS A 127 10.26 -0.79 -13.21
CA CYS A 127 9.76 0.57 -13.05
C CYS A 127 10.11 1.22 -11.70
N VAL A 128 10.39 0.43 -10.65
CA VAL A 128 10.69 0.96 -9.32
C VAL A 128 11.98 1.78 -9.33
N ALA A 129 12.98 1.35 -10.12
CA ALA A 129 14.26 2.04 -10.27
C ALA A 129 14.17 3.26 -11.22
N GLU A 130 13.15 3.29 -12.09
CA GLU A 130 12.92 4.34 -13.08
C GLU A 130 11.97 5.43 -12.59
N MET A 131 11.46 5.32 -11.35
CA MET A 131 10.56 6.31 -10.80
C MET A 131 11.21 7.70 -10.76
N PRO A 132 10.43 8.77 -11.03
CA PRO A 132 10.93 10.13 -10.91
C PRO A 132 11.53 10.42 -9.54
N ALA A 133 12.57 11.25 -9.52
CA ALA A 133 13.15 11.74 -8.27
C ALA A 133 12.13 12.54 -7.46
N PHE A 134 12.23 12.47 -6.14
CA PHE A 134 11.43 13.29 -5.26
C PHE A 134 11.78 14.77 -5.43
N ASN A 135 10.78 15.58 -5.77
CA ASN A 135 10.93 17.01 -5.98
C ASN A 135 10.02 17.77 -5.02
N LEU A 136 10.62 18.64 -4.21
CA LEU A 136 9.92 19.54 -3.29
C LEU A 136 9.74 20.94 -3.88
N THR A 137 10.10 21.16 -5.15
CA THR A 137 9.86 22.43 -5.82
C THR A 137 8.35 22.61 -6.01
N THR A 138 7.79 23.59 -5.32
CA THR A 138 6.37 23.91 -5.42
C THR A 138 6.18 24.90 -6.57
N PRO A 139 5.28 24.66 -7.54
CA PRO A 139 5.03 25.62 -8.60
C PRO A 139 4.56 26.97 -8.04
N ASP A 140 5.03 28.08 -8.62
CA ASP A 140 4.74 29.46 -8.19
C ASP A 140 3.25 29.71 -7.93
N TYR A 141 2.38 29.16 -8.79
CA TYR A 141 0.94 29.25 -8.62
C TYR A 141 0.47 28.73 -7.25
N TYR A 142 1.01 27.60 -6.78
CA TYR A 142 0.69 27.03 -5.47
C TYR A 142 1.32 27.82 -4.33
N LEU A 143 2.55 28.32 -4.50
CA LEU A 143 3.23 29.18 -3.53
C LEU A 143 2.37 30.42 -3.21
N TYR A 144 1.98 31.17 -4.22
CA TYR A 144 1.19 32.39 -4.02
C TYR A 144 -0.24 32.11 -3.56
N SER A 145 -0.89 31.09 -4.11
CA SER A 145 -2.31 30.82 -3.81
C SER A 145 -2.55 30.23 -2.42
N TYR A 146 -1.61 29.42 -1.91
CA TYR A 146 -1.79 28.72 -0.63
C TYR A 146 -0.90 29.27 0.49
N PHE A 147 0.31 29.72 0.18
CA PHE A 147 1.29 30.12 1.19
C PHE A 147 1.53 31.64 1.23
N GLY A 148 1.22 32.36 0.15
CA GLY A 148 1.38 33.83 0.10
C GLY A 148 2.84 34.29 0.22
N THR A 149 3.78 33.40 -0.10
CA THR A 149 5.23 33.62 -0.05
C THR A 149 5.85 33.20 -1.39
N ASP A 150 7.07 33.69 -1.65
CA ASP A 150 7.93 33.26 -2.75
C ASP A 150 8.68 31.95 -2.43
N ASP A 151 8.69 31.51 -1.16
CA ASP A 151 9.40 30.32 -0.71
C ASP A 151 8.59 29.54 0.35
N ALA A 152 8.09 28.36 -0.01
CA ALA A 152 7.35 27.50 0.91
C ALA A 152 8.16 26.97 2.11
N TYR A 153 9.48 27.20 2.13
CA TYR A 153 10.41 26.67 3.12
C TYR A 153 11.15 27.76 3.92
N ASP A 154 10.76 29.03 3.78
CA ASP A 154 11.38 30.17 4.47
C ASP A 154 11.15 30.17 6.00
N GLY A 155 10.14 29.42 6.47
CA GLY A 155 9.91 29.14 7.89
C GLY A 155 9.41 30.33 8.71
N VAL A 156 8.84 31.35 8.06
CA VAL A 156 8.31 32.58 8.70
C VAL A 156 6.86 32.42 9.12
#